data_AF-A0A941UAL1-F1
#
_entry.id   AF-A0A941UAL1-F1
#
_cell.length_a   1.000
_cell.length_b   1.000
_cell.length_c   1.000
_cell.angle_alpha   90.00
_cell.angle_beta   90.00
_cell.angle_gamma   90.00
#
_symmetry.space_group_name_H-M   'P 1'
#
loop_
_entity.id
_entity.type
_entity.pdbx_description
1 polymer ?
#
loop_
_entity_poly.entity_id
_entity_poly.type
_entity_poly.pdbx_seq_one_letter_code
_entity_poly.pdbx_strand_id
1 'polypeptide(L)'
;MDVFVTKNTLYAISGLLEIDYDTSSRARDSINHIVREYSTLHVLSDPEVESLVKLVSVNEILNTETPESIKNRIKSKQLTVEKRTRLVFIHNKKTYHYYDNCPKLVSDYQNFVIPNEIPENRIEDYRRFFLDNMSLFNEKPDVFYFKASVAFGVSIKNIEKMHYKNSGKAYTQDMLNILESENDPCSQSFSMALELYNNNKKTIQKFGRASHLRGEFLKANKMTRDEYIIIDEWHGAKERVKGDIFQKITKINKTSDHAYSSSILDALGFTPCSTCTELHKRQATVQQ
;
A
#
# COMPACT_ATOMS: atom_id res chain seq x y z
N MET A 1 12.19 -7.62 -18.76
CA MET A 1 10.90 -6.97 -19.04
C MET A 1 10.54 -6.14 -17.83
N ASP A 2 10.19 -4.90 -18.08
CA ASP A 2 9.86 -3.91 -17.08
C ASP A 2 8.48 -4.24 -16.47
N VAL A 3 8.38 -4.23 -15.16
CA VAL A 3 7.15 -4.61 -14.44
C VAL A 3 6.79 -3.63 -13.34
N PHE A 4 5.51 -3.34 -13.21
CA PHE A 4 4.96 -2.34 -12.30
C PHE A 4 4.65 -2.93 -10.92
N VAL A 5 4.89 -2.11 -9.90
CA VAL A 5 4.61 -2.41 -8.49
C VAL A 5 3.90 -1.24 -7.82
N THR A 6 3.14 -1.53 -6.75
CA THR A 6 2.42 -0.49 -5.99
C THR A 6 3.31 0.12 -4.89
N LYS A 7 2.93 1.28 -4.34
CA LYS A 7 3.56 1.84 -3.11
C LYS A 7 3.55 0.82 -1.95
N ASN A 8 2.46 0.08 -1.79
CA ASN A 8 2.37 -0.99 -0.78
C ASN A 8 3.35 -2.13 -1.06
N THR A 9 3.62 -2.43 -2.33
CA THR A 9 4.64 -3.40 -2.74
C THR A 9 6.03 -2.95 -2.29
N LEU A 10 6.41 -1.69 -2.53
CA LEU A 10 7.70 -1.15 -2.08
C LEU A 10 7.85 -1.22 -0.56
N TYR A 11 6.78 -0.90 0.19
CA TYR A 11 6.77 -1.10 1.65
C TYR A 11 6.95 -2.57 2.04
N ALA A 12 6.28 -3.49 1.36
CA ALA A 12 6.42 -4.92 1.61
C ALA A 12 7.83 -5.45 1.28
N ILE A 13 8.55 -4.80 0.34
CA ILE A 13 9.95 -5.11 0.01
C ILE A 13 10.89 -4.58 1.10
N SER A 14 10.62 -3.40 1.69
CA SER A 14 11.43 -2.89 2.82
C SER A 14 11.45 -3.85 4.03
N GLY A 15 10.36 -4.60 4.21
CA GLY A 15 10.27 -5.65 5.23
C GLY A 15 11.07 -6.90 4.90
N LEU A 16 11.36 -7.15 3.61
CA LEU A 16 12.12 -8.30 3.13
C LEU A 16 13.62 -8.06 3.08
N LEU A 17 14.03 -6.84 2.69
CA LEU A 17 15.42 -6.52 2.46
C LEU A 17 16.14 -6.08 3.74
N GLU A 18 17.39 -6.51 3.88
CA GLU A 18 18.38 -5.87 4.74
C GLU A 18 18.88 -4.59 4.07
N ILE A 19 18.51 -3.45 4.66
CA ILE A 19 18.96 -2.13 4.24
C ILE A 19 20.13 -1.76 5.16
N ASP A 20 21.30 -1.51 4.58
CA ASP A 20 22.48 -1.10 5.33
C ASP A 20 22.33 0.33 5.87
N TYR A 21 23.16 0.63 6.87
CA TYR A 21 23.15 1.92 7.54
C TYR A 21 23.45 3.07 6.57
N ASP A 22 24.42 2.89 5.68
CA ASP A 22 24.88 3.96 4.78
C ASP A 22 23.77 4.38 3.80
N THR A 23 23.10 3.41 3.19
CA THR A 23 21.96 3.65 2.29
C THR A 23 20.80 4.33 3.03
N SER A 24 20.50 3.90 4.26
CA SER A 24 19.47 4.53 5.09
C SER A 24 19.85 5.96 5.49
N SER A 25 21.12 6.20 5.82
CA SER A 25 21.64 7.50 6.25
C SER A 25 21.60 8.51 5.11
N ARG A 26 22.09 8.14 3.92
CA ARG A 26 22.03 9.01 2.73
C ARG A 26 20.60 9.42 2.39
N ALA A 27 19.68 8.45 2.36
CA ALA A 27 18.26 8.72 2.10
C ALA A 27 17.67 9.68 3.14
N ARG A 28 17.98 9.48 4.42
CA ARG A 28 17.53 10.36 5.50
C ARG A 28 18.08 11.78 5.36
N ASP A 29 19.36 11.92 5.04
CA ASP A 29 19.99 13.23 4.88
C ASP A 29 19.37 14.00 3.70
N SER A 30 19.13 13.33 2.57
CA SER A 30 18.43 13.93 1.42
C SER A 30 17.00 14.37 1.77
N ILE A 31 16.24 13.53 2.48
CA ILE A 31 14.87 13.87 2.91
C ILE A 31 14.89 15.07 3.86
N ASN A 32 15.77 15.05 4.87
CA ASN A 32 15.86 16.13 5.85
C ASN A 32 16.33 17.44 5.21
N HIS A 33 17.21 17.37 4.22
CA HIS A 33 17.62 18.54 3.45
C HIS A 33 16.43 19.17 2.74
N ILE A 34 15.67 18.38 1.97
CA ILE A 34 14.47 18.87 1.27
C ILE A 34 13.45 19.44 2.26
N VAL A 35 13.13 18.72 3.34
CA VAL A 35 12.16 19.21 4.33
C VAL A 35 12.57 20.57 4.91
N ARG A 36 13.86 20.76 5.19
CA ARG A 36 14.39 22.03 5.73
C ARG A 36 14.40 23.17 4.70
N GLU A 37 14.50 22.87 3.41
CA GLU A 37 14.39 23.89 2.35
C GLU A 37 12.99 24.53 2.34
N TYR A 38 11.94 23.75 2.56
CA TYR A 38 10.56 24.22 2.46
C TYR A 38 9.91 24.57 3.80
N SER A 39 10.40 24.04 4.91
CA SER A 39 9.76 24.29 6.20
C SER A 39 10.69 24.15 7.40
N THR A 40 10.51 25.06 8.37
CA THR A 40 11.01 24.92 9.73
C THR A 40 10.05 24.16 10.64
N LEU A 41 8.82 23.88 10.17
CA LEU A 41 7.81 23.12 10.91
C LEU A 41 7.93 21.62 10.59
N HIS A 42 7.67 20.78 11.59
CA HIS A 42 7.60 19.34 11.43
C HIS A 42 6.29 18.91 10.73
N VAL A 43 6.19 19.16 9.43
CA VAL A 43 5.07 18.71 8.59
C VAL A 43 4.98 17.17 8.60
N LEU A 44 6.13 16.51 8.54
CA LEU A 44 6.25 15.06 8.66
C LEU A 44 6.75 14.70 10.06
N SER A 45 6.17 13.66 10.65
CA SER A 45 6.65 13.07 11.90
C SER A 45 7.83 12.12 11.66
N ASP A 46 8.63 11.83 12.68
CA ASP A 46 9.77 10.91 12.56
C ASP A 46 9.40 9.52 11.98
N PRO A 47 8.27 8.88 12.37
CA PRO A 47 7.85 7.64 11.75
C PRO A 47 7.53 7.78 10.25
N GLU A 48 7.04 8.94 9.82
CA GLU A 48 6.75 9.22 8.41
C GLU A 48 8.03 9.46 7.61
N VAL A 49 9.01 10.16 8.18
CA VAL A 49 10.35 10.31 7.61
C VAL A 49 11.02 8.94 7.50
N GLU A 50 10.97 8.13 8.55
CA GLU A 50 11.55 6.79 8.55
C GLU A 50 10.88 5.85 7.53
N SER A 51 9.57 5.96 7.37
CA SER A 51 8.82 5.27 6.34
C SER A 51 9.29 5.67 4.94
N LEU A 52 9.56 6.96 4.73
CA LEU A 52 10.05 7.49 3.45
C LEU A 52 11.50 7.08 3.16
N VAL A 53 12.37 7.09 4.18
CA VAL A 53 13.75 6.59 4.10
C VAL A 53 13.76 5.16 3.57
N LYS A 54 12.94 4.27 4.16
CA LYS A 54 12.82 2.88 3.72
C LYS A 54 12.42 2.76 2.26
N LEU A 55 11.45 3.57 1.81
CA LEU A 55 11.03 3.55 0.41
C LEU A 55 12.14 4.00 -0.55
N VAL A 56 12.82 5.09 -0.22
CA VAL A 56 13.93 5.63 -1.03
C VAL A 56 15.07 4.62 -1.10
N SER A 57 15.46 4.03 0.04
CA SER A 57 16.53 3.03 0.09
C SER A 57 16.16 1.76 -0.66
N VAL A 58 14.93 1.26 -0.55
CA VAL A 58 14.46 0.13 -1.38
C VAL A 58 14.55 0.49 -2.85
N ASN A 59 14.09 1.67 -3.24
CA ASN A 59 14.14 2.09 -4.62
C ASN A 59 15.59 2.17 -5.15
N GLU A 60 16.53 2.69 -4.36
CA GLU A 60 17.96 2.71 -4.70
C GLU A 60 18.50 1.29 -4.92
N ILE A 61 18.25 0.37 -3.99
CA ILE A 61 18.67 -1.03 -4.09
C ILE A 61 18.11 -1.68 -5.35
N LEU A 62 16.81 -1.57 -5.59
CA LEU A 62 16.16 -2.22 -6.75
C LEU A 62 16.67 -1.71 -8.10
N ASN A 63 17.22 -0.49 -8.15
CA ASN A 63 17.75 0.11 -9.37
C ASN A 63 19.27 -0.05 -9.55
N THR A 64 20.00 -0.39 -8.49
CA THR A 64 21.48 -0.48 -8.52
C THR A 64 21.99 -1.91 -8.43
N GLU A 65 21.19 -2.83 -7.89
CA GLU A 65 21.61 -4.19 -7.57
C GLU A 65 21.19 -5.24 -8.61
N THR A 66 21.88 -6.39 -8.57
CA THR A 66 21.57 -7.54 -9.41
C THR A 66 20.61 -8.50 -8.71
N PRO A 67 19.92 -9.39 -9.45
CA PRO A 67 19.05 -10.40 -8.84
C PRO A 67 19.79 -11.28 -7.82
N GLU A 68 21.06 -11.60 -8.07
CA GLU A 68 21.91 -12.41 -7.19
C GLU A 68 22.24 -11.67 -5.88
N SER A 69 22.60 -10.38 -5.93
CA SER A 69 22.91 -9.63 -4.71
C SER A 69 21.67 -9.41 -3.86
N ILE A 70 20.52 -9.20 -4.49
CA ILE A 70 19.23 -9.06 -3.80
C ILE A 70 18.86 -10.33 -3.03
N LYS A 71 19.08 -11.52 -3.59
CA LYS A 71 18.85 -12.79 -2.87
C LYS A 71 19.65 -12.86 -1.57
N ASN A 72 20.88 -12.36 -1.58
CA ASN A 72 21.75 -12.35 -0.41
C ASN A 72 21.31 -11.34 0.67
N ARG A 73 20.49 -10.34 0.31
CA ARG A 73 19.93 -9.34 1.22
C ARG A 73 18.56 -9.72 1.79
N ILE A 74 17.96 -10.83 1.37
CA ILE A 74 16.66 -11.25 1.89
C ILE A 74 16.83 -11.69 3.34
N LYS A 75 16.11 -11.04 4.25
CA LYS A 75 16.06 -11.38 5.67
C LYS A 75 15.64 -12.84 5.81
N SER A 76 16.56 -13.68 6.29
CA SER A 76 16.42 -15.14 6.41
C SER A 76 15.23 -15.62 7.27
N LYS A 77 14.55 -14.73 8.00
CA LYS A 77 13.55 -15.07 9.02
C LYS A 77 12.07 -15.00 8.59
N GLN A 78 11.72 -14.60 7.36
CA GLN A 78 10.31 -14.43 6.97
C GLN A 78 9.67 -15.65 6.30
N LEU A 79 9.59 -16.78 7.01
CA LEU A 79 8.78 -17.93 6.57
C LEU A 79 7.76 -18.44 7.61
N THR A 80 7.53 -17.71 8.72
CA THR A 80 6.75 -18.28 9.84
C THR A 80 5.76 -17.30 10.48
N VAL A 81 4.90 -16.61 9.72
CA VAL A 81 3.79 -15.82 10.31
C VAL A 81 2.41 -16.11 9.69
N GLU A 82 2.32 -16.82 8.57
CA GLU A 82 1.09 -16.78 7.75
C GLU A 82 -0.01 -17.79 8.10
N LYS A 83 0.19 -18.66 9.10
CA LYS A 83 -0.79 -19.73 9.42
C LYS A 83 -1.95 -19.34 10.35
N ARG A 84 -2.04 -18.09 10.84
CA ARG A 84 -3.06 -17.67 11.83
C ARG A 84 -3.96 -16.51 11.41
N THR A 85 -3.89 -16.05 10.15
CA THR A 85 -4.72 -14.91 9.71
C THR A 85 -6.16 -15.34 9.43
N ARG A 86 -7.12 -14.80 10.18
CA ARG A 86 -8.56 -15.07 10.00
C ARG A 86 -9.16 -14.29 8.83
N LEU A 87 -8.57 -14.42 7.65
CA LEU A 87 -9.02 -13.78 6.41
C LEU A 87 -9.33 -14.83 5.35
N VAL A 88 -10.35 -14.60 4.53
CA VAL A 88 -10.73 -15.51 3.44
C VAL A 88 -9.66 -15.51 2.35
N PHE A 89 -9.25 -14.34 1.86
CA PHE A 89 -8.17 -14.24 0.89
C PHE A 89 -6.84 -14.10 1.64
N ILE A 90 -5.98 -15.11 1.53
CA ILE A 90 -4.63 -15.07 2.09
C ILE A 90 -3.73 -14.29 1.13
N HIS A 91 -2.96 -13.34 1.65
CA HIS A 91 -1.96 -12.58 0.90
C HIS A 91 -0.71 -13.44 0.62
N ASN A 92 -0.86 -14.64 0.07
CA ASN A 92 0.26 -15.60 -0.02
C ASN A 92 1.21 -15.34 -1.19
N LYS A 93 0.88 -14.42 -2.10
CA LYS A 93 1.76 -14.14 -3.24
C LYS A 93 1.82 -12.65 -3.47
N LYS A 94 2.99 -12.09 -3.17
CA LYS A 94 3.31 -10.74 -3.63
C LYS A 94 3.38 -10.81 -5.15
N THR A 95 2.59 -10.00 -5.83
CA THR A 95 2.54 -10.02 -7.30
C THR A 95 3.04 -8.72 -7.91
N TYR A 96 3.64 -8.82 -9.10
CA TYR A 96 3.93 -7.67 -9.96
C TYR A 96 3.08 -7.70 -11.23
N HIS A 97 2.93 -6.55 -11.87
CA HIS A 97 2.05 -6.37 -13.02
C HIS A 97 2.86 -6.03 -14.28
N TYR A 98 2.57 -6.69 -15.40
CA TYR A 98 3.18 -6.33 -16.70
C TYR A 98 2.52 -5.12 -17.37
N TYR A 99 1.33 -4.74 -16.92
CA TYR A 99 0.52 -3.68 -17.53
C TYR A 99 0.02 -2.72 -16.45
N ASP A 100 0.17 -1.43 -16.70
CA ASP A 100 -0.24 -0.30 -15.84
C ASP A 100 -1.77 -0.15 -15.73
N ASN A 101 -2.51 -0.73 -16.67
CA ASN A 101 -3.96 -0.74 -16.74
C ASN A 101 -4.59 -2.08 -16.29
N CYS A 102 -3.81 -2.95 -15.64
CA CYS A 102 -4.34 -4.23 -15.17
C CYS A 102 -5.58 -4.04 -14.28
N PRO A 103 -6.71 -4.73 -14.53
CA PRO A 103 -7.93 -4.59 -13.72
C PRO A 103 -7.69 -4.80 -12.21
N LYS A 104 -6.82 -5.76 -11.87
CA LYS A 104 -6.42 -6.03 -10.48
C LYS A 104 -5.53 -4.95 -9.86
N LEU A 105 -4.83 -4.16 -10.68
CA LEU A 105 -4.00 -3.04 -10.23
C LEU A 105 -4.84 -1.80 -9.94
N VAL A 106 -6.00 -1.65 -10.61
CA VAL A 106 -6.87 -0.46 -10.50
C VAL A 106 -8.13 -0.69 -9.65
N SER A 107 -8.45 -1.93 -9.29
CA SER A 107 -9.60 -2.26 -8.45
C SER A 107 -9.32 -2.03 -6.97
N ASP A 108 -10.33 -1.61 -6.21
CA ASP A 108 -10.27 -1.67 -4.75
C ASP A 108 -10.07 -3.11 -4.27
N TYR A 109 -9.41 -3.25 -3.13
CA TYR A 109 -9.20 -4.55 -2.52
C TYR A 109 -10.26 -4.82 -1.47
N GLN A 110 -10.90 -5.99 -1.56
CA GLN A 110 -11.87 -6.45 -0.59
C GLN A 110 -11.45 -7.81 -0.03
N ASN A 111 -11.55 -7.96 1.28
CA ASN A 111 -11.37 -9.23 1.98
C ASN A 111 -12.50 -9.44 2.99
N PHE A 112 -12.58 -10.66 3.53
CA PHE A 112 -13.63 -11.07 4.44
C PHE A 112 -13.00 -11.70 5.67
N VAL A 113 -13.44 -11.27 6.85
CA VAL A 113 -12.96 -11.82 8.12
C VAL A 113 -13.65 -13.17 8.36
N ILE A 114 -12.85 -14.17 8.73
CA ILE A 114 -13.36 -15.50 9.11
C ILE A 114 -13.94 -15.39 10.52
N PRO A 115 -15.26 -15.61 10.71
CA PRO A 115 -15.93 -15.46 12.01
C PRO A 115 -15.25 -16.30 13.09
N ASN A 116 -15.07 -15.77 14.30
CA ASN A 116 -14.34 -16.43 15.41
C ASN A 116 -14.94 -17.78 15.81
N GLU A 117 -16.21 -18.00 15.50
CA GLU A 117 -16.93 -19.24 15.69
C GLU A 117 -16.33 -20.41 14.90
N ILE A 118 -15.64 -20.14 13.78
CA ILE A 118 -14.91 -21.17 13.03
C ILE A 118 -13.68 -21.62 13.83
N PRO A 119 -13.56 -22.92 14.17
CA PRO A 119 -12.38 -23.43 14.86
C PRO A 119 -11.09 -23.21 14.07
N GLU A 120 -9.97 -22.93 14.76
CA GLU A 120 -8.66 -22.69 14.14
C GLU A 120 -8.23 -23.81 13.18
N ASN A 121 -8.53 -25.07 13.52
CA ASN A 121 -8.22 -26.23 12.68
C ASN A 121 -9.12 -26.40 11.44
N ARG A 122 -10.18 -25.58 11.29
CA ARG A 122 -11.12 -25.61 10.15
C ARG A 122 -11.10 -24.33 9.31
N ILE A 123 -10.17 -23.42 9.57
CA ILE A 123 -10.03 -22.16 8.84
C ILE A 123 -9.83 -22.40 7.33
N GLU A 124 -8.97 -23.34 6.93
CA GLU A 124 -8.69 -23.62 5.51
C GLU A 124 -9.92 -24.17 4.78
N ASP A 125 -10.67 -25.05 5.43
CA ASP A 125 -11.92 -25.60 4.88
C ASP A 125 -12.96 -24.49 4.69
N TYR A 126 -13.04 -23.56 5.65
CA TYR A 126 -13.91 -22.40 5.54
C TYR A 126 -13.54 -21.50 4.37
N ARG A 127 -12.24 -21.26 4.14
CA ARG A 127 -11.79 -20.48 2.96
C ARG A 127 -12.25 -21.12 1.66
N ARG A 128 -12.02 -22.44 1.49
CA ARG A 128 -12.46 -23.18 0.30
C ARG A 128 -13.98 -23.08 0.12
N PHE A 129 -14.72 -23.36 1.18
CA PHE A 129 -16.18 -23.23 1.17
C PHE A 129 -16.64 -21.83 0.75
N PHE A 130 -16.04 -20.78 1.31
CA PHE A 130 -16.40 -19.40 0.99
C PHE A 130 -16.14 -19.09 -0.48
N LEU A 131 -14.96 -19.48 -1.01
CA LEU A 131 -14.59 -19.26 -2.40
C LEU A 131 -15.53 -19.99 -3.37
N ASP A 132 -15.86 -21.25 -3.07
CA ASP A 132 -16.76 -22.06 -3.90
C ASP A 132 -18.21 -21.53 -3.90
N ASN A 133 -18.60 -20.80 -2.84
CA ASN A 133 -19.95 -20.25 -2.67
C ASN A 133 -19.97 -18.71 -2.73
N MET A 134 -18.96 -18.09 -3.34
CA MET A 134 -18.82 -16.62 -3.34
C MET A 134 -19.96 -15.91 -4.10
N SER A 135 -20.44 -16.50 -5.19
CA SER A 135 -21.63 -15.99 -5.90
C SER A 135 -22.86 -15.98 -5.01
N LEU A 136 -23.10 -17.07 -4.29
CA LEU A 136 -24.20 -17.21 -3.33
C LEU A 136 -24.11 -16.19 -2.21
N PHE A 137 -22.90 -15.93 -1.68
CA PHE A 137 -22.69 -14.90 -0.67
C PHE A 137 -23.09 -13.50 -1.17
N ASN A 138 -22.78 -13.17 -2.42
CA ASN A 138 -23.07 -11.86 -3.00
C ASN A 138 -24.56 -11.70 -3.35
N GLU A 139 -25.21 -12.75 -3.87
CA GLU A 139 -26.58 -12.70 -4.37
C GLU A 139 -27.64 -12.99 -3.28
N LYS A 140 -27.36 -13.95 -2.39
CA LYS A 140 -28.29 -14.48 -1.38
C LYS A 140 -27.57 -14.73 -0.05
N PRO A 141 -27.14 -13.68 0.66
CA PRO A 141 -26.30 -13.79 1.85
C PRO A 141 -26.94 -14.64 2.96
N ASP A 142 -28.25 -14.58 3.16
CA ASP A 142 -28.93 -15.38 4.18
C ASP A 142 -28.84 -16.89 3.91
N VAL A 143 -28.94 -17.29 2.63
CA VAL A 143 -28.78 -18.68 2.21
C VAL A 143 -27.34 -19.12 2.39
N PHE A 144 -26.38 -18.25 2.11
CA PHE A 144 -24.98 -18.50 2.38
C PHE A 144 -24.73 -18.73 3.87
N TYR A 145 -25.21 -17.84 4.75
CA TYR A 145 -25.03 -17.96 6.20
C TYR A 145 -25.65 -19.24 6.75
N PHE A 146 -26.83 -19.62 6.27
CA PHE A 146 -27.46 -20.88 6.63
C PHE A 146 -26.61 -22.07 6.21
N LYS A 147 -26.18 -22.14 4.94
CA LYS A 147 -25.32 -23.24 4.45
C LYS A 147 -24.00 -23.32 5.20
N ALA A 148 -23.36 -22.19 5.45
CA ALA A 148 -22.12 -22.12 6.20
C ALA A 148 -22.34 -22.60 7.65
N SER A 149 -23.44 -22.19 8.29
CA SER A 149 -23.75 -22.62 9.66
C SER A 149 -23.95 -24.13 9.76
N VAL A 150 -24.63 -24.74 8.77
CA VAL A 150 -24.81 -26.19 8.68
C VAL A 150 -23.48 -26.90 8.41
N ALA A 151 -22.67 -26.42 7.45
CA ALA A 151 -21.40 -27.06 7.07
C ALA A 151 -20.33 -27.04 8.18
N PHE A 152 -20.35 -25.99 9.00
CA PHE A 152 -19.35 -25.80 10.07
C PHE A 152 -19.89 -26.12 11.46
N GLY A 153 -21.20 -26.36 11.61
CA GLY A 153 -21.82 -26.69 12.90
C GLY A 153 -21.83 -25.54 13.89
N VAL A 154 -21.80 -24.29 13.39
CA VAL A 154 -21.71 -23.08 14.21
C VAL A 154 -22.66 -22.01 13.69
N SER A 155 -23.15 -21.12 14.56
CA SER A 155 -24.03 -20.03 14.12
C SER A 155 -23.22 -18.90 13.49
N ILE A 156 -23.18 -18.82 12.16
CA ILE A 156 -22.50 -17.75 11.44
C ILE A 156 -23.49 -16.64 11.13
N LYS A 157 -23.22 -15.44 11.64
CA LYS A 157 -24.01 -14.25 11.36
C LYS A 157 -23.06 -13.11 11.01
N ASN A 158 -23.38 -12.40 9.93
CA ASN A 158 -22.70 -11.17 9.51
C ASN A 158 -21.18 -11.30 9.35
N ILE A 159 -20.73 -11.61 8.13
CA ILE A 159 -19.30 -11.65 7.81
C ILE A 159 -18.79 -10.23 7.60
N GLU A 160 -17.81 -9.82 8.41
CA GLU A 160 -17.18 -8.51 8.30
C GLU A 160 -16.44 -8.38 6.96
N LYS A 161 -16.79 -7.34 6.20
CA LYS A 161 -16.14 -6.98 4.94
C LYS A 161 -15.05 -5.95 5.22
N MET A 162 -13.82 -6.32 4.92
CA MET A 162 -12.69 -5.39 4.94
C MET A 162 -12.54 -4.80 3.55
N HIS A 163 -12.78 -3.51 3.42
CA HIS A 163 -12.61 -2.78 2.18
C HIS A 163 -11.42 -1.84 2.29
N TYR A 164 -10.46 -2.01 1.39
CA TYR A 164 -9.30 -1.16 1.24
C TYR A 164 -9.39 -0.47 -0.11
N LYS A 165 -9.48 0.87 -0.08
CA LYS A 165 -9.39 1.67 -1.29
C LYS A 165 -8.06 1.40 -1.99
N ASN A 166 -8.09 1.35 -3.31
CA ASN A 166 -6.91 1.19 -4.13
C ASN A 166 -5.91 2.33 -3.84
N SER A 167 -4.79 1.99 -3.21
CA SER A 167 -3.68 2.93 -3.00
C SER A 167 -2.69 2.96 -4.17
N GLY A 168 -2.80 2.02 -5.12
CA GLY A 168 -1.91 1.87 -6.27
C GLY A 168 -2.13 2.89 -7.38
N LYS A 169 -3.32 3.50 -7.47
CA LYS A 169 -3.66 4.53 -8.47
C LYS A 169 -4.18 5.84 -7.86
N ALA A 170 -3.79 6.14 -6.62
CA ALA A 170 -4.05 7.46 -6.05
C ALA A 170 -3.32 8.53 -6.89
N TYR A 171 -4.07 9.14 -7.81
CA TYR A 171 -3.76 10.34 -8.59
C TYR A 171 -2.55 10.32 -9.52
N THR A 172 -2.56 9.43 -10.52
CA THR A 172 -1.70 9.62 -11.71
C THR A 172 -2.04 10.90 -12.48
N GLN A 173 -3.29 11.37 -12.44
CA GLN A 173 -3.71 12.57 -13.19
C GLN A 173 -3.25 13.88 -12.55
N ASP A 174 -3.30 14.02 -11.22
CA ASP A 174 -2.78 15.22 -10.54
C ASP A 174 -1.24 15.27 -10.62
N MET A 175 -0.56 14.12 -10.59
CA MET A 175 0.88 14.04 -10.84
C MET A 175 1.25 14.46 -12.28
N LEU A 176 0.47 14.09 -13.30
CA LEU A 176 0.72 14.52 -14.69
C LEU A 176 0.69 16.04 -14.86
N ASN A 177 -0.23 16.74 -14.17
CA ASN A 177 -0.30 18.20 -14.21
C ASN A 177 0.90 18.88 -13.52
N ILE A 178 1.48 18.24 -12.50
CA ILE A 178 2.68 18.73 -11.80
C ILE A 178 3.93 18.53 -12.68
N LEU A 179 3.97 17.47 -13.50
CA LEU A 179 5.08 17.14 -14.41
C LEU A 179 5.21 18.04 -15.64
N GLU A 180 4.10 18.60 -16.12
CA GLU A 180 4.10 19.59 -17.20
C GLU A 180 4.42 21.01 -16.71
N SER A 181 4.56 21.18 -15.39
CA SER A 181 4.91 22.42 -14.74
C SER A 181 6.43 22.48 -14.49
N GLU A 182 7.08 23.56 -14.90
CA GLU A 182 8.48 23.85 -14.52
C GLU A 182 8.67 24.09 -13.01
N ASN A 183 7.58 24.10 -12.23
CA ASN A 183 7.64 24.36 -10.80
C ASN A 183 8.04 23.11 -10.00
N ASP A 184 8.83 23.34 -8.96
CA ASP A 184 9.23 22.30 -8.01
C ASP A 184 7.99 21.65 -7.34
N PRO A 185 7.78 20.33 -7.48
CA PRO A 185 6.61 19.64 -6.95
C PRO A 185 6.47 19.80 -5.44
N CYS A 186 7.60 19.89 -4.71
CA CYS A 186 7.58 20.07 -3.26
C CYS A 186 7.03 21.45 -2.85
N SER A 187 7.24 22.49 -3.64
CA SER A 187 6.85 23.87 -3.27
C SER A 187 5.34 23.98 -3.02
N GLN A 188 4.53 23.40 -3.91
CA GLN A 188 3.07 23.48 -3.81
C GLN A 188 2.54 22.67 -2.62
N SER A 189 2.97 21.42 -2.45
CA SER A 189 2.46 20.57 -1.37
C SER A 189 2.89 21.05 0.02
N PHE A 190 4.11 21.55 0.17
CA PHE A 190 4.54 22.18 1.42
C PHE A 190 3.75 23.46 1.68
N SER A 191 3.53 24.32 0.68
CA SER A 191 2.73 25.55 0.86
C SER A 191 1.32 25.23 1.33
N MET A 192 0.64 24.27 0.68
CA MET A 192 -0.70 23.81 1.08
C MET A 192 -0.71 23.24 2.51
N ALA A 193 0.28 22.43 2.87
CA ALA A 193 0.38 21.88 4.21
C ALA A 193 0.59 22.98 5.25
N LEU A 194 1.47 23.96 4.98
CA LEU A 194 1.76 25.04 5.91
C LEU A 194 0.57 25.97 6.10
N GLU A 195 -0.15 26.30 5.04
CA GLU A 195 -1.40 27.07 5.12
C GLU A 195 -2.43 26.34 5.99
N LEU A 196 -2.64 25.05 5.73
CA LEU A 196 -3.58 24.23 6.50
C LEU A 196 -3.18 24.14 7.98
N TYR A 197 -1.89 24.00 8.27
CA TYR A 197 -1.34 24.02 9.61
C TYR A 197 -1.60 25.33 10.32
N ASN A 198 -1.34 26.46 9.66
CA ASN A 198 -1.51 27.79 10.26
C ASN A 198 -2.98 28.07 10.56
N ASN A 199 -3.89 27.70 9.65
CA ASN A 199 -5.32 27.90 9.82
C ASN A 199 -5.93 27.00 10.91
N ASN A 200 -5.35 25.81 11.15
CA ASN A 200 -5.92 24.79 12.03
C ASN A 200 -4.97 24.29 13.13
N LYS A 201 -4.06 25.18 13.57
CA LYS A 201 -2.92 24.84 14.44
C LYS A 201 -3.30 24.01 15.67
N LYS A 202 -4.34 24.41 16.40
CA LYS A 202 -4.77 23.71 17.64
C LYS A 202 -5.17 22.26 17.37
N THR A 203 -6.00 22.04 16.34
CA THR A 203 -6.49 20.71 15.96
C THR A 203 -5.36 19.83 15.45
N ILE A 204 -4.48 20.38 14.61
CA ILE A 204 -3.35 19.65 14.04
C ILE A 204 -2.29 19.35 15.10
N GLN A 205 -2.03 20.23 16.06
CA GLN A 205 -1.15 19.92 17.18
C GLN A 205 -1.69 18.78 18.05
N LYS A 206 -3.02 18.71 18.21
CA LYS A 206 -3.70 17.68 19.01
C LYS A 206 -3.69 16.30 18.33
N PHE A 207 -3.98 16.24 17.04
CA PHE A 207 -4.21 14.96 16.34
C PHE A 207 -3.29 14.70 15.13
N GLY A 208 -2.58 15.71 14.64
CA GLY A 208 -1.86 15.67 13.37
C GLY A 208 -0.76 14.61 13.29
N ARG A 209 -0.11 14.28 14.42
CA ARG A 209 0.87 13.18 14.51
C ARG A 209 0.21 11.82 14.30
N ALA A 210 -1.00 11.64 14.78
CA ALA A 210 -1.78 10.39 14.69
C ALA A 210 -2.91 10.49 13.65
N SER A 211 -2.73 11.28 12.58
CA SER A 211 -3.79 11.51 11.58
C SER A 211 -4.23 10.25 10.83
N HIS A 212 -3.42 9.18 10.84
CA HIS A 212 -3.81 7.87 10.33
C HIS A 212 -4.90 7.18 11.19
N LEU A 213 -5.04 7.54 12.47
CA LEU A 213 -6.05 7.01 13.40
C LEU A 213 -7.32 7.86 13.46
N ARG A 214 -7.47 8.88 12.62
CA ARG A 214 -8.62 9.81 12.64
C ARG A 214 -9.98 9.11 12.62
N GLY A 215 -10.11 8.02 11.88
CA GLY A 215 -11.35 7.22 11.83
C GLY A 215 -11.62 6.52 13.17
N GLU A 216 -10.59 6.03 13.85
CA GLU A 216 -10.70 5.42 15.18
C GLU A 216 -11.01 6.47 16.24
N PHE A 217 -10.40 7.65 16.16
CA PHE A 217 -10.70 8.76 17.07
C PHE A 217 -12.14 9.23 16.95
N LEU A 218 -12.68 9.31 15.73
CA LEU A 218 -14.09 9.63 15.50
C LEU A 218 -15.00 8.54 16.09
N LYS A 219 -14.72 7.26 15.81
CA LYS A 219 -15.50 6.13 16.35
C LYS A 219 -15.48 6.07 17.89
N ALA A 220 -14.36 6.44 18.50
CA ALA A 220 -14.18 6.46 19.95
C ALA A 220 -14.68 7.76 20.62
N ASN A 221 -15.36 8.65 19.89
CA ASN A 221 -15.80 9.97 20.37
C ASN A 221 -14.68 10.83 20.97
N LYS A 222 -13.43 10.63 20.52
CA LYS A 222 -12.26 11.42 20.94
C LYS A 222 -12.05 12.65 20.06
N MET A 223 -12.77 12.74 18.95
CA MET A 223 -12.63 13.76 17.91
C MET A 223 -14.03 14.16 17.41
N THR A 224 -14.26 15.46 17.23
CA THR A 224 -15.51 15.97 16.64
C THR A 224 -15.53 15.77 15.12
N ARG A 225 -16.69 15.94 14.49
CA ARG A 225 -16.78 15.82 13.03
C ARG A 225 -15.97 16.90 12.29
N ASP A 226 -15.94 18.12 12.83
CA ASP A 226 -15.15 19.21 12.24
C ASP A 226 -13.65 18.97 12.39
N GLU A 227 -13.22 18.50 13.57
CA GLU A 227 -11.83 18.08 13.79
C GLU A 227 -11.44 16.93 12.84
N TYR A 228 -12.36 15.99 12.56
CA TYR A 228 -12.12 14.90 11.61
C TYR A 228 -11.84 15.40 10.20
N ILE A 229 -12.62 16.36 9.70
CA ILE A 229 -12.46 16.90 8.35
C ILE A 229 -11.07 17.55 8.21
N ILE A 230 -10.70 18.40 9.17
CA ILE A 230 -9.39 19.05 9.22
C ILE A 230 -8.25 18.02 9.22
N ILE A 231 -8.38 16.95 10.02
CA ILE A 231 -7.33 15.94 10.15
C ILE A 231 -7.27 15.00 8.94
N ASP A 232 -8.39 14.77 8.25
CA ASP A 232 -8.43 14.05 6.97
C ASP A 232 -7.71 14.85 5.88
N GLU A 233 -7.97 16.16 5.79
CA GLU A 233 -7.24 17.06 4.88
C GLU A 233 -5.75 17.13 5.22
N TRP A 234 -5.40 17.25 6.50
CA TRP A 234 -4.01 17.26 6.96
C TRP A 234 -3.30 15.94 6.62
N HIS A 235 -3.99 14.81 6.78
CA HIS A 235 -3.45 13.51 6.38
C HIS A 235 -3.19 13.45 4.87
N GLY A 236 -4.13 13.94 4.06
CA GLY A 236 -3.96 14.04 2.61
C GLY A 236 -2.79 14.94 2.22
N ALA A 237 -2.65 16.10 2.85
CA ALA A 237 -1.53 17.02 2.62
C ALA A 237 -0.18 16.38 2.90
N LYS A 238 -0.04 15.64 4.02
CA LYS A 238 1.18 14.87 4.33
C LYS A 238 1.47 13.76 3.33
N GLU A 239 0.46 13.06 2.82
CA GLU A 239 0.67 12.06 1.77
C GLU A 239 1.18 12.69 0.47
N ARG A 240 0.68 13.87 0.10
CA ARG A 240 1.19 14.64 -1.06
C ARG A 240 2.65 15.03 -0.87
N VAL A 241 2.99 15.65 0.26
CA VAL A 241 4.38 16.01 0.61
C VAL A 241 5.31 14.81 0.53
N LYS A 242 4.91 13.64 1.07
CA LYS A 242 5.70 12.41 0.96
C LYS A 242 5.87 11.94 -0.48
N GLY A 243 4.83 12.05 -1.29
CA GLY A 243 4.88 11.73 -2.72
C GLY A 243 5.88 12.61 -3.46
N ASP A 244 5.83 13.92 -3.25
CA ASP A 244 6.67 14.88 -3.95
C ASP A 244 8.14 14.79 -3.52
N ILE A 245 8.43 14.55 -2.23
CA ILE A 245 9.81 14.30 -1.77
C ILE A 245 10.35 13.02 -2.40
N PHE A 246 9.55 11.94 -2.41
CA PHE A 246 9.94 10.68 -3.04
C PHE A 246 10.26 10.90 -4.53
N GLN A 247 9.39 11.60 -5.25
CA GLN A 247 9.57 11.94 -6.65
C GLN A 247 10.82 12.80 -6.88
N LYS A 248 11.05 13.84 -6.07
CA LYS A 248 12.21 14.73 -6.18
C LYS A 248 13.53 13.99 -5.99
N ILE A 249 13.60 13.05 -5.03
CA ILE A 249 14.81 12.26 -4.76
C ILE A 249 15.04 11.21 -5.85
N THR A 250 14.00 10.43 -6.17
CA THR A 250 14.15 9.27 -7.06
C THR A 250 14.10 9.66 -8.54
N LYS A 251 13.63 10.88 -8.85
CA LYS A 251 13.26 11.33 -10.21
C LYS A 251 12.24 10.41 -10.89
N ILE A 252 11.55 9.58 -10.11
CA ILE A 252 10.53 8.66 -10.60
C ILE A 252 9.24 9.45 -10.72
N ASN A 253 8.89 9.75 -11.96
CA ASN A 253 7.83 10.68 -12.32
C ASN A 253 6.48 9.99 -12.56
N LYS A 254 6.46 8.66 -12.67
CA LYS A 254 5.24 7.91 -12.95
C LYS A 254 5.22 6.61 -12.17
N THR A 255 4.04 6.15 -11.78
CA THR A 255 3.83 4.71 -11.51
C THR A 255 4.20 3.84 -12.71
N SER A 256 4.30 4.43 -13.92
CA SER A 256 4.84 3.78 -15.12
C SER A 256 6.37 3.88 -15.31
N ASP A 257 7.10 4.55 -14.40
CA ASP A 257 8.58 4.53 -14.37
C ASP A 257 9.12 3.52 -13.34
N HIS A 258 8.24 2.84 -12.59
CA HIS A 258 8.59 1.67 -11.78
C HIS A 258 8.76 0.42 -12.64
N ALA A 259 9.49 0.56 -13.74
CA ALA A 259 9.97 -0.52 -14.56
C ALA A 259 11.07 -1.28 -13.82
N TYR A 260 10.71 -2.05 -12.78
CA TYR A 260 11.69 -2.94 -12.17
C TYR A 260 11.89 -4.13 -13.10
N SER A 261 13.11 -4.68 -13.12
CA SER A 261 13.31 -5.93 -13.83
C SER A 261 12.48 -7.02 -13.17
N SER A 262 11.69 -7.74 -13.97
CA SER A 262 10.99 -8.96 -13.53
C SER A 262 11.91 -9.91 -12.77
N SER A 263 13.17 -10.07 -13.21
CA SER A 263 14.15 -10.93 -12.54
C SER A 263 14.51 -10.49 -11.12
N ILE A 264 14.47 -9.19 -10.83
CA ILE A 264 14.71 -8.63 -9.50
C ILE A 264 13.53 -8.97 -8.58
N LEU A 265 12.30 -8.84 -9.06
CA LEU A 265 11.11 -9.19 -8.28
C LEU A 265 10.96 -10.70 -8.11
N ASP A 266 11.31 -11.48 -9.12
CA ASP A 266 11.39 -12.94 -9.03
C ASP A 266 12.42 -13.36 -7.96
N ALA A 267 13.57 -12.70 -7.90
CA ALA A 267 14.58 -12.91 -6.85
C ALA A 267 14.04 -12.60 -5.44
N LEU A 268 13.14 -11.63 -5.30
CA LEU A 268 12.42 -11.30 -4.06
C LEU A 268 11.26 -12.26 -3.74
N GLY A 269 11.02 -13.28 -4.57
CA GLY A 269 9.94 -14.24 -4.40
C GLY A 269 8.56 -13.75 -4.84
N PHE A 270 8.50 -12.69 -5.65
CA PHE A 270 7.26 -12.24 -6.25
C PHE A 270 6.87 -13.15 -7.42
N THR A 271 5.59 -13.11 -7.79
CA THR A 271 5.08 -13.83 -8.96
C THR A 271 4.33 -12.88 -9.90
N PRO A 272 4.30 -13.15 -11.21
CA PRO A 272 3.53 -12.33 -12.13
C PRO A 272 2.03 -12.40 -11.81
N CYS A 273 1.34 -11.27 -11.93
CA CYS A 273 -0.11 -11.20 -11.80
C CYS A 273 -0.77 -12.13 -12.82
N SER A 274 -1.63 -13.04 -12.35
CA SER A 274 -2.31 -14.03 -13.20
C SER A 274 -3.10 -13.39 -14.35
N THR A 275 -3.73 -12.24 -14.09
CA THR A 275 -4.48 -11.47 -15.09
C THR A 275 -3.54 -10.87 -16.13
N CYS A 276 -2.39 -10.33 -15.71
CA CYS A 276 -1.38 -9.86 -16.66
C CYS A 276 -0.82 -11.00 -17.51
N THR A 277 -0.56 -12.17 -16.91
CA THR A 277 -0.10 -13.36 -17.64
C THR A 277 -1.11 -13.80 -18.70
N GLU A 278 -2.40 -13.78 -18.38
CA GLU A 278 -3.46 -14.14 -19.33
C GLU A 278 -3.59 -13.13 -20.48
N LEU A 279 -3.53 -11.82 -20.16
CA LEU A 279 -3.53 -10.76 -21.16
C LEU A 279 -2.33 -10.89 -22.12
N HIS A 280 -1.15 -11.19 -21.60
CA HIS A 280 0.05 -11.39 -22.40
C HIS A 280 -0.06 -12.59 -23.35
N LYS A 281 -0.63 -13.70 -22.88
CA LYS A 281 -0.88 -14.88 -23.73
C LYS A 281 -1.80 -14.56 -24.89
N ARG A 282 -2.90 -13.83 -24.63
CA ARG A 282 -3.88 -13.45 -25.66
C ARG A 282 -3.26 -12.54 -26.72
N GLN A 283 -2.40 -11.59 -26.34
CA GLN A 283 -1.70 -10.71 -27.28
C GLN A 283 -0.71 -11.47 -28.18
N ALA A 284 -0.01 -12.47 -27.64
CA ALA A 284 0.91 -13.31 -28.41
C ALA A 284 0.18 -14.20 -29.44
N THR A 285 -1.07 -14.61 -29.17
CA THR A 285 -1.87 -15.42 -30.09
C THR A 285 -2.50 -14.61 -31.23
N VAL A 286 -2.70 -13.29 -31.06
CA VAL A 286 -3.27 -12.42 -32.10
C VAL A 286 -2.23 -11.96 -33.13
N GLN A 287 -0.93 -12.14 -32.83
CA GLN A 287 0.19 -11.79 -33.72
C GLN A 287 0.71 -13.00 -34.52
N GLN A 288 0.07 -14.16 -34.41
CA GLN A 288 0.32 -15.37 -35.21
C GLN A 288 -0.83 -15.59 -36.19
#